data_AF-G5SSD4-F1
#
_entry.id   AF-G5SSD4-F1
#
_cell.length_a   1.000
_cell.length_b   1.000
_cell.length_c   1.000
_cell.angle_alpha   90.00
_cell.angle_beta   90.00
_cell.angle_gamma   90.00
#
_symmetry.space_group_name_H-M   'P 1'
#
loop_
_entity.id
_entity.type
_entity.pdbx_description
1 polymer ?
#
loop_
_entity_poly.entity_id
_entity_poly.type
_entity_poly.pdbx_seq_one_letter_code
_entity_poly.pdbx_strand_id
1 'polypeptide(L)'
;MMKKIYIILLIFVLYSVDYVRSINVTDENQHCNTESVEQRILSFYSLYMREMEDLMALEKEYLTKNMRDKCIRVSSVNDINVFLRAQDYTDYALQTLSCRHLEGLWYEISYRFYEHSEIVRIPLRLDNLSREPRITYVVPLWGGQEYGDSLFQVTPVRIEDDEPDSFLRTFYQVYTNLYVIMPDTLDIGLSHLREMYCTSDFKMQYDSLKQYYKEYDGILTYDALVDNSDFDAFWKSSLGGERKDSLQYQVSYRIDKSWEKSFLVYLKKEGGGYKIDRIVDDF
;
A
#
# COMPACT_ATOMS: atom_id res chain seq x y z
N MET A 1 38.30 13.67 55.03
CA MET A 1 38.08 14.95 55.72
C MET A 1 37.28 15.85 54.78
N MET A 2 36.06 16.25 55.19
CA MET A 2 35.22 17.40 54.74
C MET A 2 34.84 17.51 53.24
N LYS A 3 33.55 17.45 52.84
CA LYS A 3 32.51 18.53 52.81
C LYS A 3 32.98 19.72 51.93
N LYS A 4 32.25 20.37 51.01
CA LYS A 4 30.80 20.49 50.68
C LYS A 4 30.66 21.65 49.63
N ILE A 5 29.48 21.79 48.99
CA ILE A 5 28.80 23.05 48.56
C ILE A 5 29.37 23.78 47.31
N TYR A 6 28.65 24.48 46.41
CA TYR A 6 27.28 24.56 45.83
C TYR A 6 27.26 25.92 45.05
N ILE A 7 26.70 25.93 43.83
CA ILE A 7 25.82 26.99 43.26
C ILE A 7 26.32 28.43 42.90
N ILE A 8 26.01 28.81 41.64
CA ILE A 8 25.62 30.13 41.05
C ILE A 8 26.70 31.20 40.76
N LEU A 9 26.77 31.65 39.49
CA LEU A 9 26.53 33.07 39.16
C LEU A 9 26.02 33.26 37.71
N LEU A 10 24.84 33.89 37.64
CA LEU A 10 24.17 34.52 36.51
C LEU A 10 24.83 35.88 36.19
N ILE A 11 24.49 36.46 35.02
CA ILE A 11 24.55 37.89 34.58
C ILE A 11 25.45 38.07 33.35
N PHE A 12 25.11 38.79 32.28
CA PHE A 12 23.88 39.24 31.58
C PHE A 12 24.43 40.11 30.42
N VAL A 13 23.91 39.90 29.19
CA VAL A 13 23.64 40.91 28.14
C VAL A 13 24.80 41.76 27.57
N LEU A 14 25.01 41.64 26.24
CA LEU A 14 24.90 42.71 25.23
C LEU A 14 25.55 42.25 23.91
N TYR A 15 24.76 41.70 22.96
CA TYR A 15 25.05 41.81 21.53
C TYR A 15 23.71 41.72 20.76
N SER A 16 23.01 42.85 20.71
CA SER A 16 21.81 43.03 19.90
C SER A 16 21.84 44.41 19.24
N VAL A 17 22.80 44.65 18.37
CA VAL A 17 22.72 45.65 17.30
C VAL A 17 23.67 45.17 16.21
N ASP A 18 23.16 44.46 15.20
CA ASP A 18 23.73 44.37 13.85
C ASP A 18 22.96 43.39 12.94
N TYR A 19 21.98 42.64 13.46
CA TYR A 19 21.14 41.76 12.63
C TYR A 19 19.97 42.46 11.90
N VAL A 20 19.75 43.77 12.11
CA VAL A 20 18.54 44.47 11.62
C VAL A 20 18.82 45.38 10.41
N ARG A 21 19.90 45.17 9.65
CA ARG A 21 20.25 46.06 8.51
C ARG A 21 20.50 45.38 7.16
N SER A 22 19.93 44.19 6.93
CA SER A 22 19.88 43.58 5.58
C SER A 22 18.47 43.26 5.10
N ILE A 23 17.45 43.98 5.58
CA ILE A 23 16.13 44.02 4.95
C ILE A 23 16.03 45.38 4.25
N ASN A 24 16.38 45.39 2.97
CA ASN A 24 15.89 46.27 1.91
C ASN A 24 16.85 46.20 0.72
N VAL A 25 16.80 45.06 0.01
CA VAL A 25 17.06 45.04 -1.42
C VAL A 25 15.82 44.40 -2.03
N THR A 26 15.12 45.23 -2.80
CA THR A 26 14.00 44.91 -3.67
C THR A 26 14.30 43.70 -4.55
N ASP A 27 13.47 42.66 -4.43
CA ASP A 27 13.32 41.64 -5.47
C ASP A 27 11.84 41.63 -5.88
N GLU A 28 11.50 42.54 -6.79
CA GLU A 28 10.28 42.45 -7.57
C GLU A 28 10.49 41.33 -8.61
N ASN A 29 9.56 40.39 -8.65
CA ASN A 29 9.41 39.30 -9.62
C ASN A 29 10.29 38.05 -9.44
N GLN A 30 10.06 37.33 -8.35
CA GLN A 30 10.01 35.87 -8.45
C GLN A 30 8.58 35.41 -8.12
N HIS A 31 7.76 35.31 -9.17
CA HIS A 31 6.48 34.61 -9.11
C HIS A 31 6.80 33.13 -8.84
N CYS A 32 6.99 32.75 -7.58
CA CYS A 32 7.05 31.36 -7.16
C CYS A 32 5.65 30.80 -7.36
N ASN A 33 5.42 30.24 -8.56
CA ASN A 33 4.20 29.54 -8.88
C ASN A 33 4.20 28.26 -8.02
N THR A 34 3.71 28.39 -6.79
CA THR A 34 3.60 27.26 -5.87
C THR A 34 2.37 26.51 -6.33
N GLU A 35 2.56 25.49 -7.18
CA GLU A 35 1.48 24.63 -7.65
C GLU A 35 0.71 24.10 -6.42
N SER A 36 -0.61 24.28 -6.41
CA SER A 36 -1.44 23.70 -5.35
C SER A 36 -1.35 22.17 -5.39
N VAL A 37 -1.62 21.51 -4.27
CA VAL A 37 -1.56 20.04 -4.21
C VAL A 37 -2.54 19.41 -5.20
N GLU A 38 -3.74 19.98 -5.33
CA GLU A 38 -4.75 19.54 -6.30
C GLU A 38 -4.26 19.68 -7.74
N GLN A 39 -3.59 20.80 -8.07
CA GLN A 39 -2.98 20.98 -9.40
C GLN A 39 -1.89 19.95 -9.65
N ARG A 40 -1.04 19.66 -8.66
CA ARG A 40 0.01 18.63 -8.80
C ARG A 40 -0.58 17.25 -9.08
N ILE A 41 -1.64 16.87 -8.37
CA ILE A 41 -2.35 15.61 -8.64
C ILE A 41 -2.96 15.65 -10.05
N LEU A 42 -3.60 16.74 -10.45
CA LEU A 42 -4.16 16.88 -11.81
C LEU A 42 -3.09 16.80 -12.89
N SER A 43 -1.91 17.38 -12.66
CA SER A 43 -0.74 17.30 -13.54
C SER A 43 -0.33 15.84 -13.72
N PHE A 44 -0.21 15.07 -12.63
CA PHE A 44 0.05 13.62 -12.71
C PHE A 44 -0.99 12.90 -13.57
N TYR A 45 -2.29 13.02 -13.26
CA TYR A 45 -3.33 12.26 -13.97
C TYR A 45 -3.45 12.69 -15.43
N SER A 46 -3.31 13.98 -15.74
CA SER A 46 -3.37 14.49 -17.11
C SER A 46 -2.20 13.98 -17.94
N LEU A 47 -0.98 13.99 -17.38
CA LEU A 47 0.20 13.44 -18.03
C LEU A 47 0.08 11.92 -18.16
N TYR A 48 -0.36 11.23 -17.11
CA TYR A 48 -0.51 9.77 -17.10
C TYR A 48 -1.50 9.29 -18.17
N MET A 49 -2.59 10.02 -18.38
CA MET A 49 -3.50 9.75 -19.49
C MET A 49 -2.79 10.00 -20.83
N ARG A 50 -2.19 11.17 -21.05
CA ARG A 50 -1.65 11.57 -22.37
C ARG A 50 -0.36 10.85 -22.80
N GLU A 51 0.51 10.53 -21.86
CA GLU A 51 1.88 10.06 -22.12
C GLU A 51 1.94 8.54 -22.14
N MET A 52 2.32 7.95 -23.29
CA MET A 52 2.58 6.52 -23.38
C MET A 52 4.07 6.15 -23.24
N GLU A 53 5.00 7.07 -23.48
CA GLU A 53 6.42 6.72 -23.67
C GLU A 53 7.29 6.85 -22.42
N ASP A 54 6.91 7.60 -21.37
CA ASP A 54 7.72 7.75 -20.15
C ASP A 54 6.92 7.66 -18.83
N LEU A 55 6.01 6.68 -18.75
CA LEU A 55 5.23 6.42 -17.54
C LEU A 55 6.11 6.10 -16.32
N MET A 56 7.27 5.46 -16.51
CA MET A 56 8.16 5.12 -15.40
C MET A 56 8.78 6.34 -14.72
N ALA A 57 9.26 7.34 -15.48
CA ALA A 57 9.79 8.56 -14.87
C ALA A 57 8.67 9.35 -14.17
N LEU A 58 7.50 9.43 -14.79
CA LEU A 58 6.33 10.07 -14.22
C LEU A 58 5.93 9.41 -12.89
N GLU A 59 5.78 8.09 -12.86
CA GLU A 59 5.46 7.35 -11.63
C GLU A 59 6.55 7.50 -10.56
N LYS A 60 7.82 7.64 -10.95
CA LYS A 60 8.92 7.87 -10.00
C LYS A 60 8.86 9.25 -9.33
N GLU A 61 8.41 10.24 -10.07
CA GLU A 61 8.27 11.63 -9.61
C GLU A 61 7.06 11.78 -8.67
N TYR A 62 5.91 11.23 -9.06
CA TYR A 62 4.63 11.50 -8.39
C TYR A 62 4.23 10.45 -7.35
N LEU A 63 4.79 9.24 -7.39
CA LEU A 63 4.40 8.15 -6.50
C LEU A 63 5.53 7.79 -5.53
N THR A 64 5.16 7.23 -4.38
CA THR A 64 6.13 6.52 -3.53
C THR A 64 6.51 5.18 -4.17
N LYS A 65 7.61 4.58 -3.73
CA LYS A 65 8.02 3.24 -4.19
C LYS A 65 6.91 2.22 -3.91
N ASN A 66 6.33 2.23 -2.71
CA ASN A 66 5.33 1.24 -2.32
C ASN A 66 4.04 1.39 -3.12
N MET A 67 3.66 2.62 -3.49
CA MET A 67 2.52 2.82 -4.38
C MET A 67 2.78 2.23 -5.78
N ARG A 68 3.96 2.46 -6.36
CA ARG A 68 4.33 1.83 -7.65
C ARG A 68 4.29 0.32 -7.58
N ASP A 69 4.89 -0.26 -6.54
CA ASP A 69 4.89 -1.71 -6.35
C ASP A 69 3.45 -2.23 -6.15
N LYS A 70 2.60 -1.48 -5.45
CA LYS A 70 1.17 -1.80 -5.30
C LYS A 70 0.44 -1.73 -6.63
N CYS A 71 0.70 -0.74 -7.49
CA CYS A 71 0.07 -0.67 -8.81
C CYS A 71 0.28 -1.95 -9.60
N ILE A 72 1.50 -2.48 -9.62
CA ILE A 72 1.82 -3.74 -10.31
C ILE A 72 1.02 -4.89 -9.69
N ARG A 73 1.00 -4.99 -8.35
CA ARG A 73 0.24 -6.04 -7.66
C ARG A 73 -1.26 -5.98 -7.94
N VAL A 74 -1.88 -4.80 -7.83
CA VAL A 74 -3.31 -4.57 -8.07
C VAL A 74 -3.69 -4.82 -9.53
N SER A 75 -2.90 -4.33 -10.49
CA SER A 75 -3.14 -4.60 -11.91
C SER A 75 -3.14 -6.10 -12.19
N SER A 76 -2.26 -6.88 -11.55
CA SER A 76 -2.25 -8.34 -11.66
C SER A 76 -3.39 -9.06 -10.92
N VAL A 77 -4.29 -8.34 -10.22
CA VAL A 77 -5.51 -8.92 -9.65
C VAL A 77 -6.66 -8.89 -10.64
N ASN A 78 -6.82 -7.80 -11.40
CA ASN A 78 -8.05 -7.55 -12.18
C ASN A 78 -7.84 -6.95 -13.57
N ASP A 79 -6.59 -6.82 -14.04
CA ASP A 79 -6.22 -6.22 -15.33
C ASP A 79 -6.79 -4.79 -15.53
N ILE A 80 -7.00 -4.05 -14.44
CA ILE A 80 -7.50 -2.69 -14.46
C ILE A 80 -6.43 -1.74 -13.95
N ASN A 81 -6.26 -0.62 -14.67
CA ASN A 81 -5.39 0.46 -14.22
C ASN A 81 -5.94 1.07 -12.93
N VAL A 82 -5.18 1.02 -11.83
CA VAL A 82 -5.65 1.52 -10.52
C VAL A 82 -5.94 3.02 -10.50
N PHE A 83 -5.22 3.81 -11.31
CA PHE A 83 -5.42 5.26 -11.39
C PHE A 83 -6.66 5.61 -12.19
N LEU A 84 -6.99 4.86 -13.22
CA LEU A 84 -8.17 5.13 -14.04
C LEU A 84 -9.40 4.38 -13.56
N ARG A 85 -9.23 3.23 -12.91
CA ARG A 85 -10.29 2.21 -12.71
C ARG A 85 -10.97 1.82 -14.03
N ALA A 86 -10.20 1.86 -15.11
CA ALA A 86 -10.59 1.48 -16.45
C ALA A 86 -9.36 0.91 -17.18
N GLN A 87 -9.58 0.26 -18.32
CA GLN A 87 -8.49 -0.21 -19.20
C GLN A 87 -7.94 0.91 -20.09
N ASP A 88 -8.77 1.91 -20.40
CA ASP A 88 -8.44 3.03 -21.28
C ASP A 88 -9.12 4.31 -20.79
N TYR A 89 -8.91 5.43 -21.47
CA TYR A 89 -9.57 6.72 -21.22
C TYR A 89 -10.06 7.36 -22.53
N THR A 90 -10.77 8.49 -22.43
CA THR A 90 -11.24 9.26 -23.57
C THR A 90 -10.80 10.72 -23.45
N ASP A 91 -10.81 11.46 -24.56
CA ASP A 91 -10.61 12.91 -24.52
C ASP A 91 -11.62 13.61 -23.57
N TYR A 92 -12.83 13.07 -23.46
CA TYR A 92 -13.85 13.59 -22.55
C TYR A 92 -13.49 13.34 -21.08
N ALA A 93 -12.89 12.18 -20.77
CA ALA A 93 -12.34 11.90 -19.43
C ALA A 93 -11.28 12.93 -19.05
N LEU A 94 -10.38 13.25 -19.97
CA LEU A 94 -9.35 14.27 -19.75
C LEU A 94 -9.94 15.67 -19.58
N GLN A 95 -10.98 16.03 -20.35
CA GLN A 95 -11.65 17.34 -20.25
C GLN A 95 -12.41 17.54 -18.94
N THR A 96 -12.92 16.46 -18.36
CA THR A 96 -13.72 16.49 -17.12
C THR A 96 -12.93 16.13 -15.87
N LEU A 97 -11.63 15.87 -16.02
CA LEU A 97 -10.73 15.54 -14.93
C LEU A 97 -10.68 16.68 -13.91
N SER A 98 -10.96 16.35 -12.66
CA SER A 98 -10.99 17.28 -11.54
C SER A 98 -10.41 16.63 -10.29
N CYS A 99 -9.83 17.46 -9.42
CA CYS A 99 -9.32 17.05 -8.13
C CYS A 99 -9.93 17.92 -7.05
N ARG A 100 -10.30 17.30 -5.93
CA ARG A 100 -10.72 18.01 -4.72
C ARG A 100 -10.07 17.39 -3.49
N HIS A 101 -9.75 18.23 -2.52
CA HIS A 101 -9.41 17.77 -1.18
C HIS A 101 -10.62 17.09 -0.51
N LEU A 102 -10.37 16.03 0.24
CA LEU A 102 -11.36 15.35 1.07
C LEU A 102 -11.13 15.73 2.54
N GLU A 103 -10.19 15.06 3.20
CA GLU A 103 -9.80 15.31 4.59
C GLU A 103 -8.35 14.91 4.81
N GLY A 104 -7.65 15.57 5.73
CA GLY A 104 -6.25 15.24 6.04
C GLY A 104 -5.39 15.21 4.77
N LEU A 105 -4.81 14.04 4.48
CA LEU A 105 -3.96 13.79 3.31
C LEU A 105 -4.72 13.15 2.13
N TRP A 106 -6.04 13.05 2.21
CA TRP A 106 -6.89 12.43 1.22
C TRP A 106 -7.45 13.45 0.23
N TYR A 107 -7.43 13.04 -1.03
CA TYR A 107 -7.96 13.78 -2.17
C TYR A 107 -8.80 12.83 -3.02
N GLU A 108 -9.64 13.37 -3.88
CA GLU A 108 -10.44 12.61 -4.83
C GLU A 108 -10.16 13.12 -6.23
N ILE A 109 -9.82 12.20 -7.13
CA ILE A 109 -9.92 12.42 -8.57
C ILE A 109 -11.32 12.06 -9.03
N SER A 110 -11.89 12.90 -9.90
CA SER A 110 -13.13 12.56 -10.57
C SER A 110 -13.15 12.98 -12.04
N TYR A 111 -13.77 12.15 -12.86
CA TYR A 111 -13.97 12.39 -14.29
C TYR A 111 -15.18 11.62 -14.82
N ARG A 112 -15.62 11.91 -16.04
CA ARG A 112 -16.64 11.13 -16.76
C ARG A 112 -16.03 10.52 -18.01
N PHE A 113 -16.34 9.26 -18.28
CA PHE A 113 -15.83 8.59 -19.48
C PHE A 113 -16.44 9.15 -20.77
N TYR A 114 -17.73 9.49 -20.74
CA TYR A 114 -18.46 10.24 -21.77
C TYR A 114 -19.44 11.21 -21.12
N GLU A 115 -20.03 12.12 -21.91
CA GLU A 115 -20.92 13.19 -21.43
C GLU A 115 -22.04 12.75 -20.49
N HIS A 116 -22.64 11.59 -20.76
CA HIS A 116 -23.74 11.04 -19.96
C HIS A 116 -23.34 9.83 -19.10
N SER A 117 -22.05 9.49 -19.04
CA SER A 117 -21.56 8.42 -18.15
C SER A 117 -21.61 8.86 -16.70
N GLU A 118 -21.71 7.89 -15.78
CA GLU A 118 -21.52 8.17 -14.36
C GLU A 118 -20.13 8.77 -14.08
N ILE A 119 -20.03 9.53 -12.98
CA ILE A 119 -18.76 10.11 -12.55
C ILE A 119 -17.95 9.00 -11.89
N VAL A 120 -16.77 8.72 -12.44
CA VAL A 120 -15.75 7.91 -11.77
C VAL A 120 -15.15 8.77 -10.66
N ARG A 121 -15.09 8.22 -9.45
CA ARG A 121 -14.50 8.89 -8.26
C ARG A 121 -13.47 7.99 -7.63
N ILE A 122 -12.25 8.50 -7.47
CA ILE A 122 -11.08 7.72 -7.06
C ILE A 122 -10.41 8.46 -5.91
N PRO A 123 -10.64 8.03 -4.66
CA PRO A 123 -9.90 8.55 -3.54
C PRO A 123 -8.44 8.12 -3.59
N LEU A 124 -7.55 9.02 -3.19
CA LEU A 124 -6.12 8.80 -3.08
C LEU A 124 -5.54 9.53 -1.87
N ARG A 125 -4.39 9.07 -1.39
CA ARG A 125 -3.70 9.61 -0.23
C ARG A 125 -2.31 10.07 -0.61
N LEU A 126 -1.87 11.18 -0.03
CA LEU A 126 -0.50 11.70 -0.18
C LEU A 126 0.37 11.42 1.04
N ASP A 127 1.68 11.54 0.89
CA ASP A 127 2.58 11.73 2.02
C ASP A 127 2.53 13.18 2.54
N ASN A 128 3.02 13.38 3.76
CA ASN A 128 3.10 14.69 4.41
C ASN A 128 4.56 15.17 4.62
N LEU A 129 5.52 14.49 4.01
CA LEU A 129 6.94 14.56 4.39
C LEU A 129 7.77 15.45 3.46
N SER A 130 7.26 15.85 2.31
CA SER A 130 8.01 16.55 1.27
C SER A 130 7.38 17.90 0.90
N ARG A 131 8.23 18.79 0.37
CA ARG A 131 7.77 20.02 -0.32
C ARG A 131 6.96 19.70 -1.58
N GLU A 132 7.18 18.52 -2.15
CA GLU A 132 6.48 17.97 -3.31
C GLU A 132 5.81 16.66 -2.89
N PRO A 133 4.55 16.70 -2.42
CA PRO A 133 3.89 15.52 -1.90
C PRO A 133 3.72 14.47 -3.00
N ARG A 134 3.83 13.20 -2.60
CA ARG A 134 3.70 12.03 -3.48
C ARG A 134 2.51 11.18 -3.09
N ILE A 135 1.92 10.54 -4.08
CA ILE A 135 0.81 9.61 -3.87
C ILE A 135 1.34 8.35 -3.18
N THR A 136 0.77 8.04 -2.02
CA THR A 136 1.11 6.88 -1.19
C THR A 136 0.12 5.73 -1.33
N TYR A 137 -1.12 6.04 -1.69
CA TYR A 137 -2.18 5.06 -1.89
C TYR A 137 -3.23 5.59 -2.85
N VAL A 138 -3.75 4.71 -3.72
CA VAL A 138 -4.94 4.96 -4.53
C VAL A 138 -5.93 3.84 -4.22
N VAL A 139 -7.16 4.21 -3.89
CA VAL A 139 -8.21 3.24 -3.58
C VAL A 139 -8.51 2.43 -4.85
N PRO A 140 -8.33 1.09 -4.84
CA PRO A 140 -8.66 0.27 -5.99
C PRO A 140 -10.16 0.23 -6.29
N LEU A 141 -10.54 -0.33 -7.44
CA LEU A 141 -11.94 -0.39 -7.89
C LEU A 141 -12.89 -0.96 -6.82
N TRP A 142 -12.51 -2.04 -6.15
CA TRP A 142 -13.32 -2.71 -5.12
C TRP A 142 -13.54 -1.86 -3.86
N GLY A 143 -12.68 -0.88 -3.58
CA GLY A 143 -12.84 0.04 -2.46
C GLY A 143 -13.84 1.19 -2.73
N GLY A 144 -14.30 1.33 -3.98
CA GLY A 144 -15.29 2.34 -4.33
C GLY A 144 -14.87 3.76 -3.93
N GLN A 145 -15.68 4.44 -3.12
CA GLN A 145 -15.39 5.79 -2.63
C GLN A 145 -14.98 5.80 -1.15
N GLU A 146 -14.74 4.62 -0.56
CA GLU A 146 -14.29 4.54 0.83
C GLU A 146 -12.83 4.99 0.94
N TYR A 147 -12.53 5.80 1.95
CA TYR A 147 -11.19 6.31 2.23
C TYR A 147 -11.01 6.54 3.73
N GLY A 148 -9.77 6.84 4.13
CA GLY A 148 -9.44 7.23 5.49
C GLY A 148 -8.28 6.41 6.05
N ASP A 149 -7.58 7.00 7.02
CA ASP A 149 -6.38 6.38 7.62
C ASP A 149 -6.71 5.11 8.43
N SER A 150 -7.99 4.86 8.74
CA SER A 150 -8.46 3.61 9.34
C SER A 150 -8.22 2.39 8.46
N LEU A 151 -8.10 2.56 7.14
CA LEU A 151 -7.77 1.47 6.21
C LEU A 151 -6.44 0.79 6.56
N PHE A 152 -5.48 1.58 7.04
CA PHE A 152 -4.13 1.10 7.37
C PHE A 152 -3.98 0.66 8.83
N GLN A 153 -5.04 0.78 9.64
CA GLN A 153 -4.98 0.36 11.03
C GLN A 153 -4.92 -1.17 11.10
N VAL A 154 -3.86 -1.70 11.69
CA VAL A 154 -3.70 -3.13 11.92
C VAL A 154 -3.50 -3.39 13.41
N THR A 155 -3.91 -4.58 13.85
CA THR A 155 -3.63 -5.04 15.21
C THR A 155 -2.25 -5.67 15.23
N PRO A 156 -1.29 -5.17 16.04
CA PRO A 156 -0.02 -5.84 16.24
C PRO A 156 -0.26 -7.19 16.91
N VAL A 157 0.21 -8.26 16.26
CA VAL A 157 0.05 -9.64 16.74
C VAL A 157 1.39 -10.35 16.60
N ARG A 158 1.69 -11.22 17.56
CA ARG A 158 2.81 -12.14 17.48
C ARG A 158 2.31 -13.46 16.93
N ILE A 159 3.12 -14.11 16.09
CA ILE A 159 2.82 -15.46 15.60
C ILE A 159 2.99 -16.45 16.76
N GLU A 160 1.94 -17.22 17.02
CA GLU A 160 1.84 -18.26 18.05
C GLU A 160 1.84 -19.61 17.33
N ASP A 161 2.92 -20.36 17.38
CA ASP A 161 3.13 -21.59 16.60
C ASP A 161 3.05 -22.89 17.41
N ASP A 162 2.57 -22.82 18.65
CA ASP A 162 2.44 -23.94 19.58
C ASP A 162 1.18 -24.80 19.33
N GLU A 163 0.09 -24.16 18.90
CA GLU A 163 -1.19 -24.79 18.55
C GLU A 163 -1.61 -24.44 17.11
N PRO A 164 -2.23 -25.38 16.36
CA PRO A 164 -2.42 -25.20 14.92
C PRO A 164 -3.46 -24.11 14.58
N ASP A 165 -4.51 -23.98 15.39
CA ASP A 165 -5.55 -22.96 15.20
C ASP A 165 -4.99 -21.54 15.46
N SER A 166 -4.22 -21.38 16.54
CA SER A 166 -3.53 -20.12 16.87
C SER A 166 -2.48 -19.76 15.82
N PHE A 167 -1.72 -20.75 15.35
CA PHE A 167 -0.72 -20.58 14.30
C PHE A 167 -1.34 -20.03 13.03
N LEU A 168 -2.34 -20.71 12.47
CA LEU A 168 -2.97 -20.27 11.22
C LEU A 168 -3.49 -18.83 11.37
N ARG A 169 -4.28 -18.57 12.42
CA ARG A 169 -4.90 -17.26 12.64
C ARG A 169 -3.85 -16.16 12.77
N THR A 170 -2.85 -16.34 13.63
CA THR A 170 -1.83 -15.30 13.89
C THR A 170 -0.86 -15.13 12.73
N PHE A 171 -0.50 -16.22 12.03
CA PHE A 171 0.31 -16.17 10.81
C PHE A 171 -0.39 -15.31 9.74
N TYR A 172 -1.62 -15.65 9.38
CA TYR A 172 -2.36 -14.94 8.33
C TYR A 172 -2.63 -13.48 8.71
N GLN A 173 -2.90 -13.20 9.97
CA GLN A 173 -3.05 -11.83 10.45
C GLN A 173 -1.75 -11.02 10.27
N VAL A 174 -0.60 -11.57 10.67
CA VAL A 174 0.70 -10.89 10.51
C VAL A 174 1.09 -10.77 9.03
N TYR A 175 0.89 -11.82 8.24
CA TYR A 175 1.22 -11.85 6.81
C TYR A 175 0.43 -10.81 6.02
N THR A 176 -0.90 -10.78 6.20
CA THR A 176 -1.78 -9.83 5.50
C THR A 176 -1.63 -8.40 6.02
N ASN A 177 -1.32 -8.19 7.32
CA ASN A 177 -1.02 -6.86 7.85
C ASN A 177 0.15 -6.17 7.11
N LEU A 178 1.13 -6.93 6.62
CA LEU A 178 2.22 -6.35 5.82
C LEU A 178 1.71 -5.74 4.51
N TYR A 179 0.80 -6.44 3.81
CA TYR A 179 0.17 -5.89 2.62
C TYR A 179 -0.69 -4.67 2.93
N VAL A 180 -1.39 -4.65 4.06
CA VAL A 180 -2.22 -3.51 4.48
C VAL A 180 -1.36 -2.28 4.78
N ILE A 181 -0.29 -2.42 5.56
CA ILE A 181 0.58 -1.30 5.94
C ILE A 181 1.44 -0.84 4.75
N MET A 182 1.85 -1.77 3.87
CA MET A 182 2.81 -1.58 2.80
C MET A 182 4.09 -0.84 3.25
N PRO A 183 4.87 -1.41 4.18
CA PRO A 183 6.17 -0.84 4.52
C PRO A 183 7.13 -0.91 3.32
N ASP A 184 8.15 -0.06 3.29
CA ASP A 184 9.22 -0.11 2.26
C ASP A 184 9.94 -1.47 2.22
N THR A 185 9.84 -2.24 3.31
CA THR A 185 10.41 -3.57 3.48
C THR A 185 9.39 -4.70 3.27
N LEU A 186 8.26 -4.45 2.59
CA LEU A 186 7.19 -5.43 2.39
C LEU A 186 7.74 -6.78 1.90
N ASP A 187 8.47 -6.80 0.78
CA ASP A 187 8.98 -8.04 0.18
C ASP A 187 9.94 -8.80 1.11
N ILE A 188 10.79 -8.06 1.83
CA ILE A 188 11.72 -8.63 2.81
C ILE A 188 10.94 -9.25 3.96
N GLY A 189 9.90 -8.57 4.45
CA GLY A 189 9.03 -9.05 5.52
C GLY A 189 8.29 -10.33 5.13
N LEU A 190 7.65 -10.34 3.96
CA LEU A 190 6.94 -11.51 3.45
C LEU A 190 7.90 -12.69 3.25
N SER A 191 9.08 -12.44 2.69
CA SER A 191 10.11 -13.47 2.52
C SER A 191 10.59 -14.03 3.85
N HIS A 192 10.81 -13.17 4.85
CA HIS A 192 11.23 -13.60 6.17
C HIS A 192 10.18 -14.49 6.87
N LEU A 193 8.90 -14.15 6.74
CA LEU A 193 7.80 -14.97 7.25
C LEU A 193 7.75 -16.34 6.56
N ARG A 194 7.90 -16.39 5.23
CA ARG A 194 8.00 -17.66 4.50
C ARG A 194 9.20 -18.48 4.96
N GLU A 195 10.34 -17.84 5.21
CA GLU A 195 11.52 -18.57 5.66
C GLU A 195 11.34 -19.24 7.02
N MET A 196 10.73 -18.54 7.97
CA MET A 196 10.53 -19.04 9.33
C MET A 196 9.38 -20.05 9.45
N TYR A 197 8.25 -19.78 8.78
CA TYR A 197 6.98 -20.43 9.07
C TYR A 197 6.46 -21.34 7.94
N CYS A 198 7.22 -21.51 6.87
CA CYS A 198 6.91 -22.49 5.84
C CYS A 198 7.95 -23.62 5.82
N THR A 199 7.49 -24.82 5.45
CA THR A 199 8.38 -25.97 5.25
C THR A 199 9.16 -25.84 3.94
N SER A 200 10.22 -26.63 3.79
CA SER A 200 10.97 -26.67 2.51
C SER A 200 10.09 -27.14 1.35
N ASP A 201 9.14 -28.05 1.62
CA ASP A 201 8.19 -28.55 0.62
C ASP A 201 7.28 -27.42 0.13
N PHE A 202 6.75 -26.60 1.04
CA PHE A 202 5.98 -25.42 0.66
C PHE A 202 6.79 -24.42 -0.16
N LYS A 203 8.05 -24.16 0.22
CA LYS A 203 8.90 -23.19 -0.50
C LYS A 203 9.13 -23.63 -1.95
N MET A 204 9.36 -24.92 -2.18
CA MET A 204 9.43 -25.48 -3.55
C MET A 204 8.10 -25.34 -4.30
N GLN A 205 6.97 -25.55 -3.64
CA GLN A 205 5.65 -25.33 -4.22
C GLN A 205 5.44 -23.85 -4.58
N TYR A 206 5.78 -22.94 -3.68
CA TYR A 206 5.67 -21.49 -3.85
C TYR A 206 6.44 -21.01 -5.08
N ASP A 207 7.70 -21.42 -5.21
CA ASP A 207 8.53 -21.04 -6.37
C ASP A 207 7.97 -21.62 -7.68
N SER A 208 7.45 -22.85 -7.64
CA SER A 208 6.84 -23.50 -8.80
C SER A 208 5.56 -22.77 -9.26
N LEU A 209 4.67 -22.40 -8.32
CA LEU A 209 3.45 -21.65 -8.64
C LEU A 209 3.79 -20.26 -9.17
N LYS A 210 4.74 -19.56 -8.54
CA LYS A 210 5.16 -18.24 -9.01
C LYS A 210 5.76 -18.30 -10.41
N GLN A 211 6.54 -19.34 -10.73
CA GLN A 211 7.06 -19.54 -12.07
C GLN A 211 5.95 -19.86 -13.07
N TYR A 212 4.98 -20.69 -12.69
CA TYR A 212 3.80 -21.02 -13.52
C TYR A 212 3.02 -19.75 -13.90
N TYR A 213 2.58 -18.96 -12.92
CA TYR A 213 1.81 -17.73 -13.18
C TYR A 213 2.59 -16.70 -13.99
N LYS A 214 3.92 -16.64 -13.80
CA LYS A 214 4.79 -15.81 -14.63
C LYS A 214 4.86 -16.29 -16.08
N GLU A 215 4.98 -17.58 -16.33
CA GLU A 215 5.16 -18.14 -17.68
C GLU A 215 3.85 -18.17 -18.48
N TYR A 216 2.74 -18.53 -17.82
CA TYR A 216 1.46 -18.75 -18.49
C TYR A 216 0.57 -17.51 -18.52
N ASP A 217 0.56 -16.73 -17.43
CA ASP A 217 -0.32 -15.55 -17.28
C ASP A 217 0.44 -14.22 -17.29
N GLY A 218 1.78 -14.25 -17.32
CA GLY A 218 2.61 -13.04 -17.24
C GLY A 218 2.59 -12.35 -15.87
N ILE A 219 2.02 -13.00 -14.84
CA ILE A 219 1.87 -12.44 -13.50
C ILE A 219 3.17 -12.63 -12.70
N LEU A 220 3.85 -11.51 -12.40
CA LEU A 220 5.13 -11.51 -11.68
C LEU A 220 4.98 -11.44 -10.16
N THR A 221 3.79 -11.07 -9.69
CA THR A 221 3.49 -10.67 -8.32
C THR A 221 2.70 -11.70 -7.54
N TYR A 222 2.36 -12.84 -8.15
CA TYR A 222 1.58 -13.91 -7.52
C TYR A 222 2.23 -14.37 -6.20
N ASP A 223 1.40 -14.46 -5.17
CA ASP A 223 1.75 -14.96 -3.85
C ASP A 223 0.76 -16.04 -3.42
N ALA A 224 1.24 -17.28 -3.36
CA ALA A 224 0.44 -18.45 -3.01
C ALA A 224 -0.15 -18.38 -1.59
N LEU A 225 0.46 -17.62 -0.65
CA LEU A 225 -0.07 -17.49 0.70
C LEU A 225 -1.30 -16.59 0.79
N VAL A 226 -1.62 -15.82 -0.26
CA VAL A 226 -2.90 -15.10 -0.38
C VAL A 226 -3.70 -15.57 -1.59
N ASP A 227 -3.21 -16.56 -2.33
CA ASP A 227 -3.71 -17.00 -3.64
C ASP A 227 -4.07 -15.81 -4.56
N ASN A 228 -3.18 -14.82 -4.61
CA ASN A 228 -3.39 -13.61 -5.40
C ASN A 228 -2.10 -12.79 -5.53
N SER A 229 -2.15 -11.73 -6.32
CA SER A 229 -1.04 -10.80 -6.51
C SER A 229 -0.93 -9.71 -5.44
N ASP A 230 -2.02 -9.42 -4.72
CA ASP A 230 -2.08 -8.46 -3.61
C ASP A 230 -2.99 -8.97 -2.48
N PHE A 231 -2.95 -8.31 -1.32
CA PHE A 231 -4.00 -8.41 -0.31
C PHE A 231 -4.38 -7.00 0.17
N ASP A 232 -5.51 -6.47 -0.26
CA ASP A 232 -5.85 -5.07 0.00
C ASP A 232 -6.54 -4.83 1.35
N ALA A 233 -6.40 -3.62 1.90
CA ALA A 233 -6.99 -3.19 3.17
C ALA A 233 -8.51 -3.44 3.26
N PHE A 234 -9.23 -3.33 2.14
CA PHE A 234 -10.67 -3.58 2.08
C PHE A 234 -11.05 -5.04 2.33
N TRP A 235 -10.13 -5.99 2.14
CA TRP A 235 -10.42 -7.42 2.28
C TRP A 235 -10.18 -7.93 3.69
N LYS A 236 -9.39 -7.20 4.49
CA LYS A 236 -8.96 -7.57 5.84
C LYS A 236 -10.12 -8.00 6.75
N SER A 237 -11.25 -7.29 6.73
CA SER A 237 -12.39 -7.60 7.61
C SER A 237 -13.11 -8.90 7.28
N SER A 238 -12.87 -9.44 6.08
CA SER A 238 -13.47 -10.69 5.61
C SER A 238 -12.54 -11.89 5.70
N LEU A 239 -11.27 -11.67 6.07
CA LEU A 239 -10.29 -12.75 6.22
C LEU A 239 -10.74 -13.71 7.31
N GLY A 240 -10.88 -14.99 6.93
CA GLY A 240 -11.30 -16.07 7.81
C GLY A 240 -10.47 -17.33 7.59
N GLY A 241 -10.49 -18.21 8.60
CA GLY A 241 -9.92 -19.54 8.54
C GLY A 241 -10.90 -20.53 9.17
N GLU A 242 -11.37 -21.49 8.39
CA GLU A 242 -12.23 -22.58 8.85
C GLU A 242 -11.44 -23.88 8.91
N ARG A 243 -11.47 -24.55 10.06
CA ARG A 243 -10.83 -25.87 10.20
C ARG A 243 -11.64 -26.94 9.48
N LYS A 244 -11.00 -27.68 8.57
CA LYS A 244 -11.59 -28.83 7.85
C LYS A 244 -11.15 -30.17 8.43
N ASP A 245 -9.93 -30.23 8.96
CA ASP A 245 -9.38 -31.39 9.67
C ASP A 245 -8.38 -30.91 10.73
N SER A 246 -7.76 -31.84 11.45
CA SER A 246 -6.73 -31.63 12.46
C SER A 246 -5.64 -30.64 12.04
N LEU A 247 -5.15 -30.71 10.79
CA LEU A 247 -4.09 -29.85 10.24
C LEU A 247 -4.44 -29.27 8.86
N GLN A 248 -5.73 -29.24 8.52
CA GLN A 248 -6.21 -28.70 7.24
C GLN A 248 -7.21 -27.58 7.52
N TYR A 249 -7.01 -26.46 6.86
CA TYR A 249 -7.82 -25.26 7.02
C TYR A 249 -8.20 -24.72 5.65
N GLN A 250 -9.39 -24.18 5.53
CA GLN A 250 -9.80 -23.35 4.40
C GLN A 250 -9.62 -21.90 4.82
N VAL A 251 -8.76 -21.18 4.11
CA VAL A 251 -8.60 -19.73 4.28
C VAL A 251 -9.40 -19.04 3.19
N SER A 252 -10.17 -18.03 3.57
CA SER A 252 -10.95 -17.27 2.61
C SER A 252 -11.02 -15.79 2.95
N TYR A 253 -11.25 -14.96 1.93
CA TYR A 253 -11.53 -13.53 2.06
C TYR A 253 -12.29 -13.04 0.83
N ARG A 254 -13.07 -11.99 1.01
CA ARG A 254 -13.93 -11.40 -0.02
C ARG A 254 -13.23 -10.23 -0.70
N ILE A 255 -13.10 -10.30 -2.02
CA ILE A 255 -12.54 -9.23 -2.86
C ILE A 255 -13.61 -8.18 -3.18
N ASP A 256 -14.78 -8.64 -3.61
CA ASP A 256 -15.95 -7.80 -3.84
C ASP A 256 -17.25 -8.57 -3.52
N LYS A 257 -18.42 -7.98 -3.78
CA LYS A 257 -19.72 -8.61 -3.45
C LYS A 257 -19.96 -9.96 -4.14
N SER A 258 -19.31 -10.19 -5.28
CA SER A 258 -19.47 -11.37 -6.14
C SER A 258 -18.25 -12.29 -6.14
N TRP A 259 -17.11 -11.82 -5.65
CA TRP A 259 -15.85 -12.54 -5.74
C TRP A 259 -15.24 -12.78 -4.35
N GLU A 260 -15.14 -14.06 -4.01
CA GLU A 260 -14.44 -14.57 -2.84
C GLU A 260 -13.23 -15.39 -3.28
N LYS A 261 -12.13 -15.26 -2.56
CA LYS A 261 -10.96 -16.14 -2.66
C LYS A 261 -11.04 -17.18 -1.54
N SER A 262 -10.80 -18.44 -1.89
CA SER A 262 -10.80 -19.57 -0.97
C SER A 262 -9.74 -20.57 -1.41
N PHE A 263 -8.92 -21.03 -0.47
CA PHE A 263 -7.90 -22.04 -0.73
C PHE A 263 -7.61 -22.85 0.55
N LEU A 264 -7.13 -24.07 0.35
CA LEU A 264 -6.79 -25.00 1.42
C LEU A 264 -5.35 -24.83 1.84
N VAL A 265 -5.14 -24.75 3.15
CA VAL A 265 -3.85 -24.67 3.82
C VAL A 265 -3.63 -25.92 4.64
N TYR A 266 -2.52 -26.60 4.40
CA TYR A 266 -2.09 -27.76 5.17
C TYR A 266 -0.94 -27.35 6.09
N LEU A 267 -1.08 -27.73 7.35
CA LEU A 267 -0.06 -27.51 8.37
C LEU A 267 0.74 -28.78 8.64
N LYS A 268 1.98 -28.59 9.09
CA LYS A 268 2.85 -29.66 9.58
C LYS A 268 3.54 -29.24 10.86
N LYS A 269 3.70 -30.18 11.78
CA LYS A 269 4.47 -29.96 13.00
C LYS A 269 5.95 -30.23 12.72
N GLU A 270 6.80 -29.22 12.89
CA GLU A 270 8.23 -29.29 12.60
C GLU A 270 9.01 -28.41 13.59
N GLY A 271 10.12 -28.93 14.13
CA GLY A 271 11.01 -28.12 14.99
C GLY A 271 10.38 -27.64 16.31
N GLY A 272 9.28 -28.26 16.76
CA GLY A 272 8.59 -27.90 17.99
C GLY A 272 7.37 -27.00 17.81
N GLY A 273 7.13 -26.46 16.60
CA GLY A 273 5.98 -25.63 16.27
C GLY A 273 5.27 -26.08 14.98
N TYR A 274 4.24 -25.33 14.58
CA TYR A 274 3.51 -25.53 13.33
C TYR A 274 4.07 -24.66 12.20
N LYS A 275 4.04 -25.21 10.98
CA LYS A 275 4.45 -24.54 9.74
C LYS A 275 3.42 -24.79 8.64
N ILE A 276 3.36 -23.87 7.68
CA ILE A 276 2.64 -24.04 6.42
C ILE A 276 3.42 -25.03 5.55
N ASP A 277 2.77 -26.13 5.18
CA ASP A 277 3.41 -27.23 4.43
C ASP A 277 2.99 -27.29 2.97
N ARG A 278 1.73 -26.92 2.68
CA ARG A 278 1.17 -26.96 1.34
C ARG A 278 -0.04 -26.05 1.24
N ILE A 279 -0.23 -25.42 0.08
CA ILE A 279 -1.47 -24.73 -0.29
C ILE A 279 -2.07 -25.41 -1.52
N VAL A 280 -3.39 -25.49 -1.58
CA VAL A 280 -4.13 -26.03 -2.74
C VAL A 280 -5.30 -25.09 -3.01
N ASP A 281 -5.41 -24.60 -4.23
CA ASP A 281 -6.56 -23.79 -4.64
C ASP A 281 -7.83 -24.64 -4.59
N ASP A 282 -8.90 -24.07 -4.03
CA ASP A 282 -10.20 -24.72 -3.97
C ASP A 282 -10.85 -24.58 -5.36
N PHE A 283 -10.96 -25.69 -6.10
CA PHE A 283 -11.59 -25.76 -7.43
C PHE A 283 -13.10 -25.99 -7.33
#